data_AF-A0A1I7E9A5-F1
#
_entry.id   AF-A0A1I7E9A5-F1
#
_cell.length_a   1.000
_cell.length_b   1.000
_cell.length_c   1.000
_cell.angle_alpha   90.00
_cell.angle_beta   90.00
_cell.angle_gamma   90.00
#
_symmetry.space_group_name_H-M   'P 1'
#
loop_
_entity.id
_entity.type
_entity.pdbx_description
1 polymer ?
#
loop_
_entity_poly.entity_id
_entity_poly.type
_entity_poly.pdbx_seq_one_letter_code
_entity_poly.pdbx_strand_id
1 'polypeptide(L)'
;MENTFKTFRKKYRCQSKAQAFRVVEELFGSMADLPFWLKKVSKIQNSVFDPDPDYSVLLPDTVMYNGHLFLKLIHASHCFMDFPALSKDGMKWEHLVDDWTENRYLFQSPRDSFYHLIEYCPKYLSPEQVLDPSGFIRKFFKRKKLKSWLKRWNHFREASFYTFSIVEEMEGEYHKDFQYFLKLTEACYLIYVRFSPTQNSKNHDTI
;
A
#
# COMPACT_ATOMS: atom_id res chain seq x y z
N MET A 1 -4.49 19.13 20.99
CA MET A 1 -5.78 18.39 21.03
C MET A 1 -5.56 16.99 20.44
N GLU A 2 -5.48 15.94 21.27
CA GLU A 2 -5.29 14.54 20.83
C GLU A 2 -6.58 13.72 21.06
N ASN A 3 -7.67 13.91 20.30
CA ASN A 3 -8.96 13.29 20.70
C ASN A 3 -9.81 12.56 19.64
N THR A 4 -9.35 12.30 18.41
CA THR A 4 -10.17 11.54 17.43
C THR A 4 -9.55 10.26 16.87
N PHE A 5 -8.25 10.03 17.09
CA PHE A 5 -7.52 8.98 16.35
C PHE A 5 -6.86 7.91 17.23
N LYS A 6 -7.10 7.95 18.54
CA LYS A 6 -6.31 7.23 19.55
C LYS A 6 -6.41 5.70 19.52
N THR A 7 -7.37 5.09 18.84
CA THR A 7 -7.42 3.61 18.79
C THR A 7 -7.93 3.08 17.46
N PHE A 8 -7.01 2.58 16.64
CA PHE A 8 -7.38 1.57 15.64
C PHE A 8 -8.04 0.39 16.39
N ARG A 9 -9.34 0.18 16.13
CA ARG A 9 -10.16 -0.78 16.90
C ARG A 9 -9.52 -2.17 16.82
N LYS A 10 -9.51 -2.92 17.93
CA LYS A 10 -8.92 -4.28 18.01
C LYS A 10 -9.39 -5.20 16.87
N LYS A 11 -10.65 -5.06 16.43
CA LYS A 11 -11.25 -5.85 15.34
C LYS A 11 -10.57 -5.70 13.98
N TYR A 12 -9.79 -4.64 13.77
CA TYR A 12 -9.09 -4.40 12.51
C TYR A 12 -7.64 -4.90 12.53
N ARG A 13 -7.17 -5.44 13.67
CA ARG A 13 -5.82 -6.01 13.78
C ARG A 13 -5.82 -7.39 13.12
N CYS A 14 -4.85 -7.62 12.25
CA CYS A 14 -4.61 -8.96 11.72
C CYS A 14 -3.82 -9.79 12.75
N GLN A 15 -4.30 -10.99 13.05
CA GLN A 15 -3.63 -11.95 13.92
C GLN A 15 -3.03 -13.13 13.14
N SER A 16 -3.42 -13.31 11.88
CA SER A 16 -2.95 -14.39 11.02
C SER A 16 -2.70 -13.90 9.59
N LYS A 17 -1.88 -14.64 8.84
CA LYS A 17 -1.63 -14.40 7.41
C LYS A 17 -2.94 -14.43 6.60
N ALA A 18 -3.86 -15.35 6.93
CA ALA A 18 -5.17 -15.45 6.28
C ALA A 18 -6.02 -14.18 6.48
N GLN A 19 -6.04 -13.61 7.69
CA GLN A 19 -6.73 -12.34 7.93
C GLN A 19 -6.07 -11.18 7.17
N ALA A 20 -4.75 -11.15 7.13
CA ALA A 20 -4.01 -10.14 6.38
C ALA A 20 -4.30 -10.22 4.88
N PHE A 21 -4.35 -11.42 4.28
CA PHE A 21 -4.74 -11.58 2.88
C PHE A 21 -6.16 -11.10 2.61
N ARG A 22 -7.14 -11.41 3.47
CA ARG A 22 -8.52 -10.88 3.31
C ARG A 22 -8.56 -9.36 3.28
N VAL A 23 -7.77 -8.70 4.13
CA VAL A 23 -7.67 -7.23 4.13
C VAL A 23 -7.08 -6.73 2.82
N VAL A 24 -6.02 -7.36 2.32
CA VAL A 24 -5.35 -6.91 1.11
C VAL A 24 -6.14 -7.23 -0.15
N GLU A 25 -6.89 -8.33 -0.16
CA GLU A 25 -7.90 -8.67 -1.17
C GLU A 25 -9.08 -7.69 -1.17
N GLU A 26 -9.60 -7.33 0.01
CA GLU A 26 -10.62 -6.27 0.14
C GLU A 26 -10.09 -4.96 -0.48
N LEU A 27 -8.84 -4.58 -0.17
CA LEU A 27 -8.25 -3.33 -0.64
C LEU A 27 -7.94 -3.33 -2.14
N PHE A 28 -7.20 -4.31 -2.65
CA PHE A 28 -6.69 -4.33 -4.03
C PHE A 28 -7.59 -5.08 -5.02
N GLY A 29 -8.32 -6.10 -4.57
CA GLY A 29 -9.16 -6.92 -5.44
C GLY A 29 -10.62 -6.48 -5.50
N SER A 30 -11.16 -5.88 -4.42
CA SER A 30 -12.58 -5.53 -4.33
C SER A 30 -12.85 -4.03 -4.35
N MET A 31 -12.06 -3.22 -3.63
CA MET A 31 -12.32 -1.79 -3.48
C MET A 31 -11.72 -0.95 -4.62
N ALA A 32 -10.41 -1.06 -4.83
CA ALA A 32 -9.69 -0.26 -5.82
C ALA A 32 -8.32 -0.88 -6.16
N ASP A 33 -7.75 -0.50 -7.29
CA ASP A 33 -6.45 -1.02 -7.75
C ASP A 33 -5.23 -0.36 -7.07
N LEU A 34 -4.04 -0.93 -7.31
CA LEU A 34 -2.78 -0.39 -6.81
C LEU A 34 -2.55 1.08 -7.21
N PRO A 35 -2.71 1.50 -8.49
CA PRO A 35 -2.54 2.89 -8.89
C PRO A 35 -3.40 3.87 -8.09
N PHE A 36 -4.65 3.52 -7.81
CA PHE A 36 -5.53 4.31 -6.95
C PHE A 36 -4.92 4.52 -5.55
N TRP A 37 -4.47 3.45 -4.90
CA TRP A 37 -3.92 3.53 -3.54
C TRP A 37 -2.62 4.34 -3.48
N LEU A 38 -1.71 4.15 -4.44
CA LEU A 38 -0.49 4.96 -4.54
C LEU A 38 -0.82 6.45 -4.70
N LYS A 39 -1.77 6.78 -5.58
CA LYS A 39 -2.25 8.16 -5.78
C LYS A 39 -2.84 8.75 -4.50
N LYS A 40 -3.56 7.97 -3.68
CA LYS A 40 -4.12 8.44 -2.39
C LYS A 40 -3.02 8.75 -1.37
N VAL A 41 -1.99 7.90 -1.27
CA VAL A 41 -0.85 8.16 -0.38
C VAL A 41 -0.10 9.42 -0.81
N SER A 42 0.16 9.57 -2.12
CA SER A 42 0.82 10.78 -2.66
C SER A 42 -0.02 12.04 -2.49
N LYS A 43 -1.36 11.95 -2.59
CA LYS A 43 -2.23 13.10 -2.30
C LYS A 43 -2.10 13.57 -0.86
N ILE A 44 -2.13 12.65 0.11
CA ILE A 44 -1.93 13.00 1.52
C ILE A 44 -0.54 13.59 1.73
N GLN A 45 0.49 13.03 1.09
CA GLN A 45 1.84 13.60 1.11
C GLN A 45 1.85 15.06 0.65
N ASN A 46 1.28 15.33 -0.53
CA ASN A 46 1.22 16.67 -1.08
C ASN A 46 0.51 17.60 -0.11
N SER A 47 -0.65 17.24 0.43
CA SER A 47 -1.38 18.08 1.40
C SER A 47 -0.63 18.38 2.69
N VAL A 48 0.31 17.52 3.10
CA VAL A 48 1.09 17.72 4.33
C VAL A 48 2.26 18.70 4.11
N PHE A 49 2.80 18.77 2.90
CA PHE A 49 3.97 19.59 2.58
C PHE A 49 3.63 20.83 1.75
N ASP A 50 2.49 20.84 1.06
CA ASP A 50 2.03 21.97 0.26
C ASP A 50 1.53 23.08 1.19
N PRO A 51 2.09 24.30 1.10
CA PRO A 51 1.61 25.44 1.87
C PRO A 51 0.23 25.94 1.42
N ASP A 52 -0.23 25.59 0.21
CA ASP A 52 -1.55 25.95 -0.31
C ASP A 52 -2.25 24.74 -0.97
N PRO A 53 -2.64 23.73 -0.18
CA PRO A 53 -3.16 22.49 -0.73
C PRO A 53 -4.56 22.69 -1.32
N ASP A 54 -4.77 22.14 -2.52
CA ASP A 54 -6.09 22.15 -3.17
C ASP A 54 -7.10 21.26 -2.42
N TYR A 55 -7.86 21.86 -1.51
CA TYR A 55 -8.89 21.20 -0.73
C TYR A 55 -10.11 20.78 -1.56
N SER A 56 -10.28 21.26 -2.80
CA SER A 56 -11.35 20.79 -3.70
C SER A 56 -11.11 19.33 -4.12
N VAL A 57 -9.86 18.87 -4.03
CA VAL A 57 -9.41 17.53 -4.45
C VAL A 57 -9.27 16.55 -3.27
N LEU A 58 -9.23 17.05 -2.03
CA LEU A 58 -9.15 16.28 -0.78
C LEU A 58 -10.34 16.55 0.13
N LEU A 59 -11.49 15.98 -0.22
CA LEU A 59 -12.64 15.98 0.68
C LEU A 59 -12.26 15.32 2.02
N PRO A 60 -12.54 15.96 3.18
CA PRO A 60 -12.14 15.44 4.48
C PRO A 60 -12.56 14.00 4.76
N ASP A 61 -13.79 13.65 4.39
CA ASP A 61 -14.33 12.30 4.55
C ASP A 61 -13.54 11.27 3.73
N THR A 62 -13.05 11.66 2.55
CA THR A 62 -12.26 10.80 1.67
C THR A 62 -10.88 10.53 2.27
N VAL A 63 -10.25 11.55 2.86
CA VAL A 63 -8.96 11.39 3.55
C VAL A 63 -9.11 10.52 4.79
N MET A 64 -10.18 10.75 5.57
CA MET A 64 -10.50 9.97 6.76
C MET A 64 -10.75 8.49 6.43
N TYR A 65 -11.59 8.22 5.44
CA TYR A 65 -11.94 6.87 4.99
C TYR A 65 -10.71 6.12 4.44
N ASN A 66 -10.03 6.69 3.44
CA ASN A 66 -8.86 6.05 2.83
C ASN A 66 -7.71 5.91 3.82
N GLY A 67 -7.53 6.90 4.68
CA GLY A 67 -6.53 6.85 5.73
C GLY A 67 -6.83 5.78 6.79
N HIS A 68 -8.10 5.46 7.06
CA HIS A 68 -8.45 4.32 7.91
C HIS A 68 -8.14 2.99 7.23
N LEU A 69 -8.44 2.86 5.94
CA LEU A 69 -8.10 1.68 5.14
C LEU A 69 -6.59 1.44 5.08
N PHE A 70 -5.80 2.52 4.97
CA PHE A 70 -4.34 2.42 5.01
C PHE A 70 -3.80 1.95 6.36
N LEU A 71 -4.46 2.27 7.49
CA LEU A 71 -4.10 1.68 8.78
C LEU A 71 -4.30 0.17 8.79
N LYS A 72 -5.36 -0.33 8.13
CA LYS A 72 -5.57 -1.79 7.97
C LYS A 72 -4.42 -2.40 7.17
N LEU A 73 -3.98 -1.74 6.10
CA LEU A 73 -2.84 -2.19 5.30
C LEU A 73 -1.54 -2.27 6.11
N ILE A 74 -1.21 -1.23 6.89
CA ILE A 74 -0.03 -1.23 7.78
C ILE A 74 -0.12 -2.37 8.82
N HIS A 75 -1.33 -2.68 9.30
CA HIS A 75 -1.53 -3.80 10.21
C HIS A 75 -1.37 -5.16 9.51
N ALA A 76 -1.94 -5.33 8.33
CA ALA A 76 -1.86 -6.55 7.53
C ALA A 76 -0.42 -6.86 7.12
N SER A 77 0.35 -5.85 6.72
CA SER A 77 1.72 -6.00 6.28
C SER A 77 2.64 -6.59 7.34
N HIS A 78 2.33 -6.41 8.64
CA HIS A 78 3.08 -7.03 9.72
C HIS A 78 3.00 -8.57 9.69
N CYS A 79 1.98 -9.16 9.05
CA CYS A 79 1.89 -10.61 8.85
C CYS A 79 2.66 -11.10 7.60
N PHE A 80 3.22 -10.18 6.81
CA PHE A 80 3.84 -10.46 5.52
C PHE A 80 5.38 -10.44 5.56
N MET A 81 5.97 -10.57 6.74
CA MET A 81 7.42 -10.54 6.92
C MET A 81 8.13 -11.84 6.50
N ASP A 82 7.39 -12.92 6.25
CA ASP A 82 7.94 -14.29 6.11
C ASP A 82 7.44 -14.97 4.82
N PHE A 83 7.50 -14.28 3.68
CA PHE A 83 7.36 -14.89 2.36
C PHE A 83 8.71 -15.00 1.65
N PRO A 84 8.91 -16.06 0.84
CA PRO A 84 10.18 -16.28 0.14
C PRO A 84 10.45 -15.18 -0.89
N ALA A 85 11.73 -14.87 -1.08
CA ALA A 85 12.18 -14.02 -2.17
C ALA A 85 12.12 -14.78 -3.50
N LEU A 86 11.91 -14.05 -4.60
CA LEU A 86 12.01 -14.61 -5.95
C LEU A 86 13.45 -14.50 -6.47
N SER A 87 13.86 -15.48 -7.28
CA SER A 87 15.06 -15.35 -8.11
C SER A 87 14.78 -14.40 -9.28
N LYS A 88 15.82 -13.75 -9.79
CA LYS A 88 15.71 -12.89 -10.98
C LYS A 88 15.16 -13.65 -12.18
N ASP A 89 15.67 -14.87 -12.39
CA ASP A 89 15.29 -15.72 -13.51
C ASP A 89 13.87 -16.30 -13.38
N GLY A 90 13.31 -16.29 -12.16
CA GLY A 90 11.95 -16.75 -11.89
C GLY A 90 10.90 -15.64 -11.99
N MET A 91 11.26 -14.40 -12.30
CA MET A 91 10.33 -13.29 -12.33
C MET A 91 9.51 -13.26 -13.64
N LYS A 92 8.19 -13.32 -13.52
CA LYS A 92 7.23 -13.32 -14.63
C LYS A 92 6.23 -12.18 -14.49
N TRP A 93 5.45 -11.92 -15.55
CA TRP A 93 4.43 -10.87 -15.56
C TRP A 93 3.32 -11.11 -14.53
N GLU A 94 2.92 -12.37 -14.37
CA GLU A 94 1.99 -12.86 -13.33
C GLU A 94 2.46 -12.54 -11.89
N HIS A 95 3.74 -12.21 -11.68
CA HIS A 95 4.26 -11.81 -10.36
C HIS A 95 4.17 -10.30 -10.10
N LEU A 96 3.65 -9.53 -11.07
CA LEU A 96 3.54 -8.08 -11.05
C LEU A 96 2.09 -7.59 -11.14
N VAL A 97 1.20 -8.35 -11.76
CA VAL A 97 -0.19 -7.96 -11.98
C VAL A 97 -1.10 -9.09 -11.49
N ASP A 98 -2.18 -8.75 -10.80
CA ASP A 98 -3.17 -9.75 -10.39
C ASP A 98 -3.98 -10.25 -11.59
N ASP A 99 -4.47 -11.49 -11.51
CA ASP A 99 -5.22 -12.17 -12.56
C ASP A 99 -6.38 -11.34 -13.08
N TRP A 100 -7.11 -10.66 -12.19
CA TRP A 100 -8.31 -9.94 -12.57
C TRP A 100 -7.98 -8.69 -13.38
N THR A 101 -6.97 -7.93 -12.95
CA THR A 101 -6.46 -6.77 -13.68
C THR A 101 -5.90 -7.17 -15.04
N GLU A 102 -5.09 -8.24 -15.08
CA GLU A 102 -4.53 -8.76 -16.31
C GLU A 102 -5.65 -9.16 -17.29
N ASN A 103 -6.64 -9.93 -16.81
CA ASN A 103 -7.75 -10.37 -17.65
C ASN A 103 -8.59 -9.22 -18.19
N ARG A 104 -8.83 -8.19 -17.38
CA ARG A 104 -9.56 -6.98 -17.79
C ARG A 104 -8.88 -6.27 -18.95
N TYR A 105 -7.57 -6.03 -18.86
CA TYR A 105 -6.86 -5.22 -19.85
C TYR A 105 -6.38 -6.01 -21.07
N LEU A 106 -6.10 -7.31 -20.94
CA LEU A 106 -5.68 -8.15 -22.06
C LEU A 106 -6.85 -8.69 -22.89
N PHE A 107 -8.00 -8.97 -22.28
CA PHE A 107 -9.11 -9.64 -22.98
C PHE A 107 -10.39 -8.81 -23.13
N GLN A 108 -10.65 -7.87 -22.22
CA GLN A 108 -11.94 -7.16 -22.18
C GLN A 108 -11.84 -5.69 -22.65
N SER A 109 -10.65 -5.12 -22.65
CA SER A 109 -10.42 -3.71 -23.00
C SER A 109 -9.96 -3.55 -24.45
N PRO A 110 -10.10 -2.36 -25.07
CA PRO A 110 -9.55 -2.08 -26.40
C PRO A 110 -8.08 -2.47 -26.51
N ARG A 111 -7.61 -2.89 -27.70
CA ARG A 111 -6.24 -3.41 -27.91
C ARG A 111 -5.13 -2.50 -27.39
N ASP A 112 -5.31 -1.18 -27.39
CA ASP A 112 -4.31 -0.22 -26.90
C ASP A 112 -4.32 -0.06 -25.37
N SER A 113 -5.21 -0.75 -24.65
CA SER A 113 -5.36 -0.61 -23.20
C SER A 113 -4.33 -1.41 -22.42
N PHE A 114 -3.52 -2.25 -23.07
CA PHE A 114 -2.46 -3.01 -22.40
C PHE A 114 -1.40 -2.10 -21.79
N TYR A 115 -1.20 -0.88 -22.30
CA TYR A 115 -0.27 0.10 -21.72
C TYR A 115 -0.67 0.49 -20.29
N HIS A 116 -1.95 0.34 -19.90
CA HIS A 116 -2.39 0.58 -18.52
C HIS A 116 -1.79 -0.43 -17.52
N LEU A 117 -1.37 -1.62 -17.98
CA LEU A 117 -0.68 -2.60 -17.11
C LEU A 117 0.65 -2.07 -16.57
N ILE A 118 1.29 -1.13 -17.29
CA ILE A 118 2.53 -0.48 -16.85
C ILE A 118 2.29 0.31 -15.55
N GLU A 119 1.07 0.80 -15.30
CA GLU A 119 0.76 1.54 -14.08
C GLU A 119 0.84 0.68 -12.82
N TYR A 120 0.70 -0.64 -12.96
CA TYR A 120 0.77 -1.63 -11.88
C TYR A 120 2.20 -2.11 -11.60
N CYS A 121 3.16 -1.81 -12.47
CA CYS A 121 4.56 -2.10 -12.22
C CYS A 121 5.06 -1.28 -11.00
N PRO A 122 5.86 -1.87 -10.10
CA PRO A 122 6.45 -1.16 -8.97
C PRO A 122 7.28 0.05 -9.42
N LYS A 123 7.01 1.22 -8.84
CA LYS A 123 7.65 2.51 -9.09
C LYS A 123 8.54 2.96 -7.93
N TYR A 124 8.20 2.54 -6.71
CA TYR A 124 8.86 3.02 -5.50
C TYR A 124 9.84 1.99 -4.92
N LEU A 125 9.58 0.70 -5.06
CA LEU A 125 10.49 -0.37 -4.65
C LEU A 125 11.73 -0.41 -5.57
N SER A 126 12.92 -0.63 -4.99
CA SER A 126 14.10 -0.94 -5.79
C SER A 126 13.99 -2.35 -6.40
N PRO A 127 14.73 -2.67 -7.47
CA PRO A 127 14.69 -4.00 -8.09
C PRO A 127 14.89 -5.15 -7.08
N GLU A 128 15.78 -4.99 -6.11
CA GLU A 128 16.02 -5.99 -5.05
C GLU A 128 14.81 -6.13 -4.12
N GLN A 129 14.13 -5.02 -3.82
CA GLN A 129 12.92 -5.01 -2.99
C GLN A 129 11.71 -5.59 -3.72
N VAL A 130 11.68 -5.49 -5.06
CA VAL A 130 10.66 -6.15 -5.87
C VAL A 130 10.84 -7.68 -5.82
N LEU A 131 12.09 -8.17 -5.76
CA LEU A 131 12.37 -9.60 -5.60
C LEU A 131 12.11 -10.11 -4.17
N ASP A 132 12.44 -9.30 -3.16
CA ASP A 132 12.21 -9.61 -1.73
C ASP A 132 11.33 -8.54 -1.04
N PRO A 133 10.00 -8.51 -1.32
CA PRO A 133 9.09 -7.56 -0.67
C PRO A 133 9.01 -7.81 0.84
N SER A 134 9.09 -9.06 1.30
CA SER A 134 9.16 -9.42 2.72
C SER A 134 10.36 -8.78 3.41
N GLY A 135 11.53 -8.79 2.76
CA GLY A 135 12.74 -8.14 3.24
C GLY A 135 12.58 -6.64 3.41
N PHE A 136 11.90 -5.98 2.47
CA PHE A 136 11.52 -4.58 2.64
C PHE A 136 10.61 -4.39 3.85
N ILE A 137 9.55 -5.21 4.01
CA ILE A 137 8.61 -5.10 5.14
C ILE A 137 9.33 -5.30 6.49
N ARG A 138 10.25 -6.27 6.58
CA ARG A 138 11.13 -6.44 7.76
C ARG A 138 11.93 -5.17 8.04
N LYS A 139 12.54 -4.56 7.01
CA LYS A 139 13.27 -3.29 7.14
C LYS A 139 12.37 -2.14 7.58
N PHE A 140 11.15 -2.06 7.06
CA PHE A 140 10.12 -1.08 7.45
C PHE A 140 9.84 -1.15 8.95
N PHE A 141 9.58 -2.36 9.49
CA PHE A 141 9.30 -2.54 10.92
C PHE A 141 10.54 -2.53 11.83
N LYS A 142 11.74 -2.75 11.27
CA LYS A 142 13.01 -2.51 11.97
C LYS A 142 13.24 -1.02 12.22
N ARG A 143 12.87 -0.15 11.26
CA ARG A 143 13.03 1.31 11.38
C ARG A 143 12.12 1.90 12.47
N LYS A 144 10.84 1.50 12.50
CA LYS A 144 9.89 1.89 13.56
C LYS A 144 8.96 0.71 13.86
N LYS A 145 8.62 0.51 15.13
CA LYS A 145 7.65 -0.52 15.54
C LYS A 145 6.27 -0.22 14.95
N LEU A 146 5.44 -1.24 14.74
CA LEU A 146 4.08 -1.12 14.21
C LEU A 146 3.28 0.01 14.88
N LYS A 147 3.26 0.07 16.22
CA LYS A 147 2.57 1.14 16.97
C LYS A 147 3.05 2.55 16.59
N SER A 148 4.33 2.72 16.31
CA SER A 148 4.91 4.00 15.91
C SER A 148 4.54 4.36 14.48
N TRP A 149 4.51 3.40 13.55
CA TRP A 149 4.04 3.64 12.18
C TRP A 149 2.57 4.03 12.10
N LEU A 150 1.72 3.37 12.89
CA LEU A 150 0.29 3.71 12.97
C LEU A 150 0.07 5.11 13.53
N LYS A 151 0.82 5.49 14.58
CA LYS A 151 0.82 6.85 15.11
C LYS A 151 1.30 7.86 14.06
N ARG A 152 2.38 7.55 13.35
CA ARG A 152 2.93 8.42 12.30
C ARG A 152 1.93 8.66 11.18
N TRP A 153 1.28 7.60 10.70
CA TRP A 153 0.25 7.73 9.66
C TRP A 153 -0.95 8.55 10.12
N ASN A 154 -1.45 8.33 11.35
CA ASN A 154 -2.51 9.17 11.92
C ASN A 154 -2.09 10.64 11.98
N HIS A 155 -0.85 10.92 12.41
CA HIS A 155 -0.33 12.28 12.45
C HIS A 155 -0.30 12.93 11.06
N PHE A 156 0.14 12.22 10.02
CA PHE A 156 0.09 12.75 8.64
C PHE A 156 -1.33 12.99 8.14
N ARG A 157 -2.27 12.11 8.50
CA ARG A 157 -3.67 12.30 8.15
C ARG A 157 -4.26 13.52 8.85
N GLU A 158 -3.93 13.74 10.11
CA GLU A 158 -4.30 14.95 10.85
C GLU A 158 -3.68 16.19 10.19
N ALA A 159 -2.37 16.15 9.92
CA ALA A 159 -1.62 17.23 9.29
C ALA A 159 -2.19 17.65 7.92
N SER A 160 -2.70 16.70 7.13
CA SER A 160 -3.29 16.99 5.81
C SER A 160 -4.54 17.89 5.85
N PHE A 161 -5.13 18.15 7.02
CA PHE A 161 -6.25 19.06 7.20
C PHE A 161 -5.87 20.45 7.68
N TYR A 162 -4.61 20.66 8.07
CA TYR A 162 -4.14 21.95 8.56
C TYR A 162 -3.43 22.71 7.44
N THR A 163 -3.63 24.02 7.38
CA THR A 163 -2.99 24.93 6.42
C THR A 163 -1.54 25.22 6.78
N PHE A 164 -1.14 24.90 8.01
CA PHE A 164 0.26 24.93 8.42
C PHE A 164 0.93 23.67 7.90
N SER A 165 1.62 23.79 6.75
CA SER A 165 2.57 22.79 6.30
C SER A 165 3.58 22.53 7.44
N ILE A 166 4.03 21.28 7.57
CA ILE A 166 5.03 20.93 8.59
C ILE A 166 6.40 21.46 8.12
N VAL A 167 6.60 22.78 8.10
CA VAL A 167 7.75 23.42 7.41
C VAL A 167 9.00 23.56 8.28
N GLU A 168 8.98 23.21 9.57
CA GLU A 168 10.14 23.46 10.44
C GLU A 168 10.96 22.18 10.72
N GLU A 169 12.17 22.14 10.15
CA GLU A 169 13.36 21.29 10.42
C GLU A 169 13.22 19.75 10.30
N MET A 170 12.02 19.16 10.39
CA MET A 170 11.79 17.70 10.32
C MET A 170 11.23 17.18 8.98
N GLU A 171 11.09 18.05 7.98
CA GLU A 171 10.53 17.72 6.65
C GLU A 171 11.19 16.50 6.01
N GLY A 172 12.53 16.41 6.09
CA GLY A 172 13.29 15.32 5.49
C GLY A 172 13.01 13.94 6.11
N GLU A 173 12.67 13.87 7.40
CA GLU A 173 12.26 12.60 8.02
C GLU A 173 10.85 12.22 7.57
N TYR A 174 9.94 13.18 7.51
CA TYR A 174 8.55 12.94 7.11
C TYR A 174 8.42 12.56 5.65
N HIS A 175 9.17 13.20 4.76
CA HIS A 175 9.24 12.82 3.35
C HIS A 175 9.72 11.37 3.20
N LYS A 176 10.76 10.97 3.95
CA LYS A 176 11.23 9.58 3.98
C LYS A 176 10.15 8.62 4.48
N ASP A 177 9.40 8.99 5.51
CA ASP A 177 8.32 8.15 6.04
C ASP A 177 7.21 7.94 4.97
N PHE A 178 6.87 8.95 4.16
CA PHE A 178 5.96 8.79 3.01
C PHE A 178 6.49 7.84 1.93
N GLN A 179 7.78 7.96 1.58
CA GLN A 179 8.42 7.03 0.64
C GLN A 179 8.36 5.57 1.16
N TYR A 180 8.45 5.37 2.48
CA TYR A 180 8.28 4.07 3.09
C TYR A 180 6.84 3.56 3.00
N PHE A 181 5.82 4.43 3.12
CA PHE A 181 4.42 4.04 2.94
C PHE A 181 4.09 3.66 1.49
N LEU A 182 4.63 4.38 0.51
CA LEU A 182 4.48 4.05 -0.91
C LEU A 182 5.09 2.66 -1.22
N LYS A 183 6.35 2.45 -0.80
CA LYS A 183 7.01 1.14 -0.90
C LYS A 183 6.26 0.03 -0.17
N LEU A 184 5.69 0.31 1.01
CA LEU A 184 4.89 -0.67 1.76
C LEU A 184 3.66 -1.10 0.98
N THR A 185 3.00 -0.16 0.30
CA THR A 185 1.83 -0.42 -0.52
C THR A 185 2.15 -1.38 -1.66
N GLU A 186 3.22 -1.09 -2.41
CA GLU A 186 3.69 -1.97 -3.47
C GLU A 186 4.13 -3.34 -2.95
N ALA A 187 4.85 -3.39 -1.82
CA ALA A 187 5.31 -4.65 -1.25
C ALA A 187 4.13 -5.54 -0.83
N CYS A 188 3.09 -4.97 -0.23
CA CYS A 188 1.88 -5.70 0.13
C CYS A 188 1.14 -6.21 -1.11
N TYR A 189 1.05 -5.38 -2.15
CA TYR A 189 0.43 -5.77 -3.42
C TYR A 189 1.20 -6.91 -4.09
N LEU A 190 2.52 -6.84 -4.19
CA LEU A 190 3.33 -7.92 -4.76
C LEU A 190 3.17 -9.24 -3.98
N ILE A 191 3.08 -9.18 -2.65
CA ILE A 191 2.82 -10.37 -1.83
C ILE A 191 1.42 -10.91 -2.08
N TYR A 192 0.43 -10.04 -2.26
CA TYR A 192 -0.93 -10.43 -2.64
C TYR A 192 -0.96 -11.13 -3.99
N VAL A 193 -0.37 -10.54 -5.03
CA VAL A 193 -0.31 -11.13 -6.38
C VAL A 193 0.36 -12.51 -6.34
N ARG A 194 1.50 -12.65 -5.67
CA ARG A 194 2.31 -13.87 -5.72
C ARG A 194 1.85 -14.99 -4.80
N PHE A 195 1.25 -14.65 -3.66
CA PHE A 195 1.05 -15.61 -2.57
C PHE A 195 -0.40 -15.65 -2.05
N SER A 196 -1.31 -14.80 -2.55
CA SER A 196 -2.70 -14.87 -2.12
C SER A 196 -3.32 -16.21 -2.57
N PRO A 197 -4.03 -16.92 -1.68
CA PRO A 197 -4.77 -18.12 -2.05
C PRO A 197 -5.79 -17.90 -3.16
N THR A 198 -6.34 -16.69 -3.27
CA THR A 198 -7.36 -16.37 -4.28
C THR A 198 -6.75 -16.13 -5.67
N GLN A 199 -5.49 -15.70 -5.74
CA GLN A 199 -4.74 -15.59 -6.99
C GLN A 199 -4.15 -16.94 -7.42
N ASN A 200 -3.64 -17.73 -6.47
CA ASN A 200 -3.00 -19.03 -6.76
C ASN A 200 -3.99 -20.20 -6.97
N SER A 201 -5.30 -19.95 -6.98
CA SER A 201 -6.32 -21.01 -7.12
C SER A 201 -6.27 -21.74 -8.46
N LYS A 202 -5.69 -21.15 -9.51
CA LYS A 202 -5.54 -21.77 -10.83
C LYS A 202 -4.31 -22.67 -11.00
N ASN A 203 -3.35 -22.62 -10.07
CA ASN A 203 -2.11 -23.42 -10.15
C ASN A 203 -2.21 -24.78 -9.47
N HIS A 204 -3.36 -25.12 -8.88
CA HIS A 204 -3.59 -26.41 -8.19
C HIS A 204 -4.25 -27.50 -9.06
N ASP A 205 -4.59 -27.22 -10.32
CA ASP A 205 -5.21 -28.20 -11.24
C ASP A 205 -4.20 -28.92 -12.17
N THR A 206 -2.90 -28.81 -11.89
CA THR A 206 -1.86 -29.59 -12.58
C THR A 206 -0.90 -30.24 -11.60
N ILE A 207 -1.36 -31.27 -10.88
CA ILE A 207 -0.59 -32.48 -10.53
C ILE A 207 -1.55 -33.68 -10.57
#